data_AF-A0A7J6RDL6-F1
#
_entry.id   AF-A0A7J6RDL6-F1
#
_cell.length_a   1.000
_cell.length_b   1.000
_cell.length_c   1.000
_cell.angle_alpha   90.00
_cell.angle_beta   90.00
_cell.angle_gamma   90.00
#
_symmetry.space_group_name_H-M   'P 1'
#
loop_
_entity.id
_entity.type
_entity.pdbx_description
1 polymer ?
#
loop_
_entity_poly.entity_id
_entity_poly.type
_entity_poly.pdbx_seq_one_letter_code
_entity_poly.pdbx_strand_id
1 'polypeptide(L)'
;MKLFLLLAHSILAAAVAQGPPRRTCSQTSFCRRYRDWIGLSEETRSSYYVPASPLGRSSSGTFNATVKLSALGEEGPDVFLLQLRFYEDGTVRFTMDENHAIVGDIRTRYVIPSGDIIQDENLPLAKDLEYTYSQEEKSSTFQIGESVVVKLMHAGVVLTVAVDGQVVQTINSKKHLVIEGTRYEYNDKCPFNLPPSYDAKYIDPACSPGTHEGSWAEEYEGKTDFKAHGPSLVGIDVTFSEAEAAYGLQGRGTTSSKLKIGGTSDLSLYRFFNLDYAGYPVDGDRAQGAIYGAIPTLTAVQVCRTKPSSLGQGPLYADVGPPLFLEGNWSHTNDLLFAVGQPV
;
A
#
# COMPACT_ATOMS: atom_id res chain seq x y z
N MET A 1 45.60 36.21 9.58
CA MET A 1 45.48 34.74 9.47
C MET A 1 44.30 34.15 10.26
N LYS A 2 43.84 34.72 11.39
CA LYS A 2 42.66 34.22 12.14
C LYS A 2 41.30 34.49 11.46
N LEU A 3 41.17 35.57 10.68
CA LEU A 3 39.93 35.94 9.98
C LEU A 3 39.62 35.05 8.76
N PHE A 4 40.66 34.49 8.12
CA PHE A 4 40.50 33.59 6.97
C PHE A 4 40.04 32.18 7.38
N LEU A 5 40.36 31.71 8.58
CA LEU A 5 39.89 30.41 9.09
C LEU A 5 38.41 30.41 9.46
N LEU A 6 37.87 31.54 9.92
CA LEU A 6 36.45 31.70 10.26
C LEU A 6 35.57 31.70 9.00
N LEU A 7 36.01 32.33 7.91
CA LEU A 7 35.28 32.31 6.64
C LEU A 7 35.24 30.89 6.03
N ALA A 8 36.33 30.13 6.13
CA ALA A 8 36.39 28.75 5.63
C ALA A 8 35.46 27.80 6.40
N HIS A 9 35.31 27.97 7.72
CA HIS A 9 34.36 27.20 8.53
C HIS A 9 32.89 27.53 8.20
N SER A 10 32.58 28.81 7.92
CA SER A 10 31.22 29.20 7.51
C SER A 10 30.85 28.69 6.11
N ILE A 11 31.81 28.58 5.19
CA ILE A 11 31.56 28.10 3.82
C ILE A 11 31.38 26.57 3.79
N LEU A 12 32.16 25.81 4.58
CA LEU A 12 31.95 24.36 4.71
C LEU A 12 30.61 24.01 5.35
N ALA A 13 30.18 24.75 6.39
CA ALA A 13 28.89 24.51 7.03
C ALA A 13 27.70 24.78 6.08
N ALA A 14 27.80 25.78 5.20
CA ALA A 14 26.76 26.09 4.23
C ALA A 14 26.65 25.05 3.09
N ALA A 15 27.77 24.47 2.66
CA ALA A 15 27.77 23.43 1.63
C ALA A 15 27.20 22.09 2.13
N VAL A 16 27.30 21.81 3.44
CA VAL A 16 26.68 20.62 4.07
C VAL A 16 25.19 20.84 4.38
N ALA A 17 24.74 22.10 4.48
CA ALA A 17 23.36 22.44 4.83
C ALA A 17 22.38 22.42 3.64
N GLN A 18 22.86 22.54 2.40
CA GLN A 18 22.03 22.27 1.22
C GLN A 18 22.09 20.78 0.91
N GLY A 19 21.38 19.98 1.73
CA GLY A 19 21.19 18.56 1.43
C GLY A 19 20.64 18.36 0.01
N PRO A 20 20.88 17.20 -0.62
CA PRO A 20 20.54 16.97 -2.02
C PRO A 20 19.05 17.24 -2.30
N PRO A 21 18.71 17.64 -3.53
CA PRO A 21 17.34 17.81 -3.96
C PRO A 21 16.51 16.55 -3.64
N ARG A 22 15.37 16.77 -2.97
CA ARG A 22 14.47 15.70 -2.51
C ARG A 22 13.16 15.78 -3.25
N ARG A 23 12.83 14.70 -3.99
CA ARG A 23 11.53 14.59 -4.65
C ARG A 23 10.40 14.71 -3.64
N THR A 24 9.45 15.58 -3.92
CA THR A 24 8.12 15.54 -3.31
C THR A 24 7.24 14.51 -4.02
N CYS A 25 6.04 14.27 -3.50
CA CYS A 25 5.06 13.47 -4.21
C CYS A 25 4.69 14.09 -5.56
N SER A 26 4.50 15.42 -5.61
CA SER A 26 4.28 16.17 -6.87
C SER A 26 5.43 16.08 -7.88
N GLN A 27 6.65 15.73 -7.44
CA GLN A 27 7.80 15.51 -8.31
C GLN A 27 8.05 14.03 -8.61
N THR A 28 7.17 13.13 -8.16
CA THR A 28 7.29 11.69 -8.37
C THR A 28 6.06 11.17 -9.10
N SER A 29 6.24 10.68 -10.33
CA SER A 29 5.14 10.42 -11.25
C SER A 29 4.07 9.50 -10.68
N PHE A 30 4.44 8.32 -10.14
CA PHE A 30 3.45 7.39 -9.59
C PHE A 30 2.74 7.93 -8.34
N CYS A 31 3.42 8.76 -7.55
CA CYS A 31 2.84 9.33 -6.35
C CYS A 31 1.77 10.37 -6.72
N ARG A 32 2.06 11.24 -7.72
CA ARG A 32 1.05 12.11 -8.32
C ARG A 32 -0.16 11.33 -8.83
N ARG A 33 0.09 10.29 -9.63
CA ARG A 33 -0.99 9.48 -10.20
C ARG A 33 -1.85 8.84 -9.13
N TYR A 34 -1.24 8.33 -8.06
CA TYR A 34 -2.00 7.77 -6.95
C TYR A 34 -2.83 8.82 -6.22
N ARG A 35 -2.32 10.05 -6.04
CA ARG A 35 -3.09 11.16 -5.46
C ARG A 35 -4.28 11.56 -6.30
N ASP A 36 -4.07 11.66 -7.61
CA ASP A 36 -5.14 11.96 -8.56
C ASP A 36 -6.20 10.85 -8.52
N TRP A 37 -5.76 9.59 -8.47
CA TRP A 37 -6.62 8.41 -8.32
C TRP A 37 -7.49 8.47 -7.07
N ILE A 38 -6.89 8.60 -5.87
CA ILE A 38 -7.66 8.63 -4.61
C ILE A 38 -8.58 9.86 -4.50
N GLY A 39 -8.33 10.91 -5.28
CA GLY A 39 -9.19 12.08 -5.41
C GLY A 39 -10.49 11.83 -6.18
N LEU A 40 -10.60 10.71 -6.91
CA LEU A 40 -11.81 10.30 -7.62
C LEU A 40 -12.91 9.80 -6.67
N SER A 41 -14.15 9.77 -7.15
CA SER A 41 -15.27 9.20 -6.40
C SER A 41 -15.07 7.70 -6.15
N GLU A 42 -15.63 7.19 -5.05
CA GLU A 42 -15.57 5.75 -4.73
C GLU A 42 -16.23 4.88 -5.80
N GLU A 43 -17.27 5.39 -6.49
CA GLU A 43 -17.91 4.68 -7.60
C GLU A 43 -16.92 4.47 -8.75
N THR A 44 -16.17 5.50 -9.14
CA THR A 44 -15.13 5.41 -10.18
C THR A 44 -14.00 4.48 -9.77
N ARG A 45 -13.69 4.40 -8.47
CA ARG A 45 -12.63 3.54 -7.94
C ARG A 45 -13.06 2.10 -7.63
N SER A 46 -14.33 1.75 -7.84
CA SER A 46 -14.88 0.38 -7.62
C SER A 46 -14.53 -0.58 -8.77
N SER A 47 -13.23 -0.78 -8.87
CA SER A 47 -12.48 -1.28 -10.02
C SER A 47 -12.37 -2.79 -10.10
N TYR A 48 -12.36 -3.43 -8.93
CA TYR A 48 -11.97 -4.82 -8.77
C TYR A 48 -13.12 -5.60 -8.16
N TYR A 49 -13.30 -6.86 -8.57
CA TYR A 49 -14.20 -7.76 -7.87
C TYR A 49 -13.71 -9.21 -7.96
N VAL A 50 -13.99 -9.96 -6.91
CA VAL A 50 -13.88 -11.43 -6.94
C VAL A 50 -15.15 -11.98 -7.60
N PRO A 51 -15.07 -12.88 -8.59
CA PRO A 51 -16.25 -13.54 -9.14
C PRO A 51 -17.08 -14.23 -8.04
N ALA A 52 -18.41 -14.25 -8.20
CA ALA A 52 -19.34 -14.73 -7.17
C ALA A 52 -19.32 -16.27 -7.04
N SER A 53 -18.24 -16.80 -6.49
CA SER A 53 -18.00 -18.22 -6.24
C SER A 53 -17.19 -18.44 -4.96
N PRO A 54 -17.23 -19.67 -4.38
CA PRO A 54 -16.34 -20.02 -3.29
C PRO A 54 -14.86 -19.87 -3.67
N LEU A 55 -14.04 -19.46 -2.70
CA LEU A 55 -12.59 -19.36 -2.83
C LEU A 55 -11.95 -20.75 -2.91
N GLY A 56 -10.91 -20.88 -3.73
CA GLY A 56 -10.17 -22.13 -3.85
C GLY A 56 -9.24 -22.35 -2.66
N ARG A 57 -9.43 -23.44 -1.91
CA ARG A 57 -8.52 -23.81 -0.81
C ARG A 57 -7.31 -24.57 -1.37
N SER A 58 -6.10 -24.04 -1.15
CA SER A 58 -4.85 -24.69 -1.56
C SER A 58 -4.16 -25.45 -0.43
N SER A 59 -4.37 -25.04 0.83
CA SER A 59 -3.86 -25.73 2.02
C SER A 59 -4.73 -25.42 3.26
N SER A 60 -4.36 -25.91 4.45
CA SER A 60 -5.16 -25.76 5.67
C SER A 60 -5.49 -24.31 6.03
N GLY A 61 -4.62 -23.35 5.67
CA GLY A 61 -4.81 -21.92 5.95
C GLY A 61 -4.61 -21.01 4.74
N THR A 62 -4.63 -21.54 3.50
CA THR A 62 -4.40 -20.72 2.29
C THR A 62 -5.56 -20.83 1.31
N PHE A 63 -6.12 -19.68 0.94
CA PHE A 63 -7.23 -19.53 0.01
C PHE A 63 -6.84 -18.61 -1.13
N ASN A 64 -7.23 -18.99 -2.34
CA ASN A 64 -6.95 -18.25 -3.56
C ASN A 64 -8.25 -17.85 -4.26
N ALA A 65 -8.22 -16.70 -4.92
CA ALA A 65 -9.26 -16.19 -5.78
C ALA A 65 -8.66 -15.63 -7.07
N THR A 66 -9.47 -15.58 -8.12
CA THR A 66 -9.23 -14.65 -9.21
C THR A 66 -9.91 -13.32 -8.91
N VAL A 67 -9.36 -12.23 -9.44
CA VAL A 67 -9.94 -10.89 -9.35
C VAL A 67 -10.03 -10.28 -10.74
N LYS A 68 -11.23 -9.80 -11.09
CA LYS A 68 -11.56 -9.18 -12.36
C LYS A 68 -11.58 -7.67 -12.27
N LEU A 69 -11.43 -7.03 -13.43
CA LEU A 69 -11.64 -5.59 -13.60
C LEU A 69 -13.07 -5.31 -14.04
N SER A 70 -13.75 -4.42 -13.34
CA SER A 70 -15.12 -4.01 -13.63
C SER A 70 -15.28 -3.48 -15.07
N ALA A 71 -14.30 -2.73 -15.60
CA ALA A 71 -14.37 -2.21 -16.98
C ALA A 71 -14.25 -3.28 -18.08
N LEU A 72 -13.70 -4.46 -17.77
CA LEU A 72 -13.60 -5.55 -18.76
C LEU A 72 -14.88 -6.41 -18.81
N GLY A 73 -15.88 -6.10 -17.98
CA GLY A 73 -17.13 -6.84 -17.92
C GLY A 73 -16.98 -8.25 -17.34
N GLU A 74 -18.07 -9.01 -17.38
CA GLU A 74 -18.07 -10.39 -16.84
C GLU A 74 -17.30 -11.38 -17.72
N GLU A 75 -17.22 -11.15 -19.03
CA GLU A 75 -16.43 -11.97 -19.96
C GLU A 75 -14.95 -11.58 -19.99
N GLY A 76 -14.58 -10.49 -19.31
CA GLY A 76 -13.19 -10.06 -19.18
C GLY A 76 -12.31 -11.10 -18.48
N PRO A 77 -10.99 -11.09 -18.74
CA PRO A 77 -10.07 -12.04 -18.13
C PRO A 77 -9.90 -11.81 -16.62
N ASP A 78 -9.50 -12.88 -15.94
CA ASP A 78 -9.09 -12.89 -14.53
C ASP A 78 -7.69 -12.31 -14.38
N VAL A 79 -7.59 -10.98 -14.44
CA VAL A 79 -6.31 -10.27 -14.57
C VAL A 79 -5.41 -10.31 -13.33
N PHE A 80 -5.96 -10.60 -12.15
CA PHE A 80 -5.20 -10.69 -10.91
C PHE A 80 -5.52 -11.96 -10.14
N LEU A 81 -4.56 -12.38 -9.32
CA LEU A 81 -4.70 -13.47 -8.36
C LEU A 81 -4.65 -12.88 -6.95
N LEU A 82 -5.63 -13.24 -6.12
CA LEU A 82 -5.69 -12.90 -4.71
C LEU A 82 -5.37 -14.15 -3.89
N GLN A 83 -4.52 -14.00 -2.88
CA GLN A 83 -4.23 -15.03 -1.89
C GLN A 83 -4.43 -14.48 -0.48
N LEU A 84 -5.17 -15.24 0.33
CA LEU A 84 -5.29 -15.06 1.77
C LEU A 84 -4.58 -16.22 2.46
N ARG A 85 -3.59 -15.91 3.31
CA ARG A 85 -2.96 -16.86 4.23
C ARG A 85 -3.32 -16.50 5.66
N PHE A 86 -3.79 -17.49 6.41
CA PHE A 86 -4.16 -17.37 7.81
C PHE A 86 -3.16 -18.16 8.65
N TYR A 87 -2.63 -17.55 9.70
CA TYR A 87 -1.63 -18.15 10.58
C TYR A 87 -2.23 -18.50 11.95
N GLU A 88 -1.61 -19.43 12.68
CA GLU A 88 -2.09 -19.90 13.99
C GLU A 88 -2.14 -18.78 15.05
N ASP A 89 -1.35 -17.73 14.89
CA ASP A 89 -1.32 -16.57 15.80
C ASP A 89 -2.41 -15.52 15.52
N GLY A 90 -3.28 -15.78 14.53
CA GLY A 90 -4.33 -14.86 14.09
C GLY A 90 -3.87 -13.84 13.04
N THR A 91 -2.60 -13.86 12.62
CA THR A 91 -2.11 -13.02 11.53
C THR A 91 -2.78 -13.42 10.22
N VAL A 92 -3.12 -12.42 9.41
CA VAL A 92 -3.71 -12.59 8.07
C VAL A 92 -2.81 -11.91 7.05
N ARG A 93 -2.35 -12.67 6.05
CA ARG A 93 -1.57 -12.12 4.92
C ARG A 93 -2.45 -12.06 3.68
N PHE A 94 -2.76 -10.83 3.26
CA PHE A 94 -3.41 -10.51 2.01
C PHE A 94 -2.34 -10.25 0.93
N THR A 95 -2.37 -11.00 -0.17
CA THR A 95 -1.46 -10.81 -1.30
C THR A 95 -2.27 -10.75 -2.59
N MET A 96 -1.97 -9.78 -3.46
CA MET A 96 -2.59 -9.68 -4.77
C MET A 96 -1.51 -9.41 -5.82
N ASP A 97 -1.53 -10.16 -6.91
CA ASP A 97 -0.54 -10.05 -7.99
C ASP A 97 -1.21 -10.16 -9.36
N GLU A 98 -0.51 -9.75 -10.41
CA GLU A 98 -0.95 -9.93 -11.79
C GLU A 98 -1.04 -11.43 -12.13
N ASN A 99 -2.04 -11.82 -12.90
CA ASN A 99 -2.16 -13.18 -13.38
C ASN A 99 -1.27 -13.37 -14.61
N HIS A 100 -0.10 -13.99 -14.43
CA HIS A 100 0.88 -14.22 -15.50
C HIS A 100 0.33 -15.07 -16.66
N ALA A 101 -0.69 -15.89 -16.43
CA ALA A 101 -1.37 -16.61 -17.51
C ALA A 101 -2.12 -15.67 -18.47
N ILE A 102 -2.45 -14.45 -18.01
CA ILE A 102 -3.15 -13.42 -18.78
C ILE A 102 -2.16 -12.35 -19.29
N VAL A 103 -1.26 -11.87 -18.43
CA VAL A 103 -0.33 -10.77 -18.79
C VAL A 103 0.97 -11.24 -19.46
N GLY A 104 1.23 -12.56 -19.47
CA GLY A 104 2.48 -13.14 -19.95
C GLY A 104 3.68 -12.80 -19.06
N ASP A 105 4.88 -13.08 -19.56
CA ASP A 105 6.15 -12.91 -18.81
C ASP A 105 6.85 -11.57 -19.09
N ILE A 106 6.11 -10.52 -19.44
CA ILE A 106 6.69 -9.21 -19.79
C ILE A 106 7.38 -8.56 -18.59
N ARG A 107 6.78 -8.71 -17.41
CA ARG A 107 7.37 -8.29 -16.15
C ARG A 107 6.86 -9.20 -15.04
N THR A 108 7.70 -9.45 -14.06
CA THR A 108 7.31 -10.06 -12.79
C THR A 108 7.36 -8.98 -11.73
N ARG A 109 6.29 -8.84 -10.94
CA ARG A 109 6.32 -7.92 -9.80
C ARG A 109 7.29 -8.44 -8.76
N TYR A 110 8.05 -7.53 -8.16
CA TYR A 110 9.01 -7.94 -7.15
C TYR A 110 8.28 -8.48 -5.93
N VAL A 111 8.65 -9.70 -5.51
CA VAL A 111 8.19 -10.34 -4.29
C VAL A 111 9.40 -10.50 -3.38
N ILE A 112 9.29 -10.07 -2.12
CA ILE A 112 10.34 -10.31 -1.14
C ILE A 112 10.53 -11.83 -1.02
N PRO A 113 11.74 -12.36 -1.26
CA PRO A 113 11.99 -13.78 -1.15
C PRO A 113 11.62 -14.32 0.24
N SER A 114 11.00 -15.50 0.27
CA SER A 114 10.78 -16.21 1.52
C SER A 114 12.12 -16.52 2.20
N GLY A 115 12.19 -16.32 3.51
CA GLY A 115 13.41 -16.51 4.30
C GLY A 115 14.38 -15.32 4.29
N ASP A 116 14.10 -14.25 3.54
CA ASP A 116 14.86 -12.99 3.64
C ASP A 116 14.39 -12.18 4.85
N ILE A 117 13.32 -11.38 4.68
CA ILE A 117 12.71 -10.61 5.77
C ILE A 117 11.60 -11.42 6.45
N ILE A 118 10.79 -12.13 5.66
CA ILE A 118 9.67 -12.95 6.16
C ILE A 118 10.13 -14.40 6.26
N GLN A 119 10.25 -14.89 7.49
CA GLN A 119 10.63 -16.27 7.78
C GLN A 119 9.38 -17.17 7.74
N ASP A 120 8.83 -17.44 6.54
CA ASP A 120 7.57 -18.17 6.36
C ASP A 120 7.55 -19.56 7.04
N GLU A 121 8.72 -20.22 7.15
CA GLU A 121 8.86 -21.51 7.83
C GLU A 121 8.54 -21.44 9.33
N ASN A 122 8.68 -20.26 9.94
CA ASN A 122 8.39 -20.01 11.35
C ASN A 122 6.97 -19.48 11.58
N LEU A 123 6.16 -19.35 10.52
CA LEU A 123 4.79 -18.86 10.58
C LEU A 123 3.82 -20.01 10.24
N PRO A 124 3.42 -20.83 11.22
CA PRO A 124 2.54 -21.96 10.98
C PRO A 124 1.16 -21.49 10.52
N LEU A 125 0.66 -22.10 9.44
CA LEU A 125 -0.68 -21.82 8.94
C LEU A 125 -1.75 -22.34 9.89
N ALA A 126 -2.84 -21.58 10.03
CA ALA A 126 -4.01 -21.99 10.78
C ALA A 126 -4.54 -23.33 10.25
N LYS A 127 -4.82 -24.26 11.17
CA LYS A 127 -5.36 -25.58 10.86
C LYS A 127 -6.87 -25.62 11.06
N ASP A 128 -7.31 -25.04 12.18
CA ASP A 128 -8.71 -24.93 12.57
C ASP A 128 -9.28 -23.60 12.05
N LEU A 129 -9.62 -23.62 10.76
CA LEU A 129 -10.22 -22.49 10.06
C LEU A 129 -11.56 -22.91 9.48
N GLU A 130 -12.64 -22.29 9.96
CA GLU A 130 -13.96 -22.46 9.35
C GLU A 130 -14.14 -21.44 8.22
N TYR A 131 -14.56 -21.92 7.05
CA TYR A 131 -14.78 -21.11 5.87
C TYR A 131 -16.23 -21.22 5.42
N THR A 132 -16.88 -20.07 5.20
CA THR A 132 -18.23 -19.99 4.65
C THR A 132 -18.28 -19.01 3.48
N TYR A 133 -19.06 -19.36 2.46
CA TYR A 133 -19.36 -18.50 1.32
C TYR A 133 -20.86 -18.14 1.35
N SER A 134 -21.16 -16.85 1.21
CA SER A 134 -22.53 -16.36 1.02
C SER A 134 -22.71 -15.88 -0.41
N GLN A 135 -23.57 -16.58 -1.16
CA GLN A 135 -23.92 -16.19 -2.53
C GLN A 135 -24.79 -14.92 -2.57
N GLU A 136 -25.66 -14.75 -1.57
CA GLU A 136 -26.54 -13.57 -1.46
C GLU A 136 -25.72 -12.31 -1.20
N GLU A 137 -24.82 -12.36 -0.21
CA GLU A 137 -23.96 -11.22 0.13
C GLU A 137 -22.76 -11.05 -0.80
N LYS A 138 -22.46 -12.07 -1.62
CA LYS A 138 -21.21 -12.18 -2.40
C LYS A 138 -20.00 -11.96 -1.49
N SER A 139 -19.93 -12.76 -0.44
CA SER A 139 -18.93 -12.61 0.61
C SER A 139 -18.34 -13.96 1.03
N SER A 140 -17.12 -13.91 1.53
CA SER A 140 -16.38 -15.06 2.07
C SER A 140 -15.96 -14.76 3.50
N THR A 141 -16.37 -15.60 4.44
CA THR A 141 -16.10 -15.39 5.87
C THR A 141 -15.26 -16.54 6.41
N PHE A 142 -14.26 -16.18 7.22
CA PHE A 142 -13.29 -17.06 7.82
C PHE A 142 -13.32 -16.86 9.34
N GLN A 143 -13.42 -17.95 10.09
CA GLN A 143 -13.31 -17.95 11.55
C GLN A 143 -11.98 -18.62 11.92
N ILE A 144 -11.12 -17.89 12.63
CA ILE A 144 -9.84 -18.37 13.14
C ILE A 144 -9.95 -18.48 14.67
N GLY A 145 -9.92 -19.70 15.20
CA GLY A 145 -10.20 -19.93 16.62
C GLY A 145 -11.58 -19.39 17.03
N GLU A 146 -11.72 -18.92 18.27
CA GLU A 146 -13.02 -18.45 18.79
C GLU A 146 -13.24 -16.94 18.59
N SER A 147 -12.18 -16.17 18.41
CA SER A 147 -12.23 -14.70 18.52
C SER A 147 -12.09 -13.95 17.20
N VAL A 148 -11.39 -14.49 16.19
CA VAL A 148 -11.04 -13.72 14.99
C VAL A 148 -11.93 -14.11 13.82
N VAL A 149 -12.66 -13.13 13.29
CA VAL A 149 -13.48 -13.24 12.08
C VAL A 149 -12.85 -12.38 10.99
N VAL A 150 -12.63 -12.96 9.81
CA VAL A 150 -12.19 -12.23 8.62
C VAL A 150 -13.25 -12.37 7.54
N LYS A 151 -13.75 -11.25 7.03
CA LYS A 151 -14.77 -11.21 5.99
C LYS A 151 -14.23 -10.50 4.75
N LEU A 152 -14.19 -11.21 3.62
CA LEU A 152 -13.91 -10.66 2.31
C LEU A 152 -15.24 -10.37 1.59
N MET A 153 -15.55 -9.09 1.39
CA MET A 153 -16.59 -8.69 0.44
C MET A 153 -16.02 -8.77 -0.97
N HIS A 154 -16.66 -9.56 -1.84
CA HIS A 154 -16.17 -9.79 -3.20
C HIS A 154 -16.25 -8.52 -4.05
N ALA A 155 -17.29 -7.71 -3.86
CA ALA A 155 -17.45 -6.43 -4.54
C ALA A 155 -16.44 -5.39 -4.04
N GLY A 156 -15.54 -4.94 -4.92
CA GLY A 156 -14.50 -3.98 -4.58
C GLY A 156 -13.46 -4.50 -3.59
N VAL A 157 -13.33 -5.83 -3.43
CA VAL A 157 -12.26 -6.52 -2.67
C VAL A 157 -11.97 -5.85 -1.33
N VAL A 158 -12.91 -5.95 -0.38
CA VAL A 158 -12.76 -5.36 0.96
C VAL A 158 -12.58 -6.47 1.97
N LEU A 159 -11.48 -6.42 2.73
CA LEU A 159 -11.21 -7.39 3.79
C LEU A 159 -11.43 -6.73 5.15
N THR A 160 -12.41 -7.21 5.89
CA THR A 160 -12.68 -6.75 7.26
C THR A 160 -12.18 -7.79 8.25
N VAL A 161 -11.39 -7.36 9.23
CA VAL A 161 -10.93 -8.18 10.35
C VAL A 161 -11.65 -7.72 11.62
N ALA A 162 -12.30 -8.65 12.30
CA ALA A 162 -12.94 -8.43 13.57
C ALA A 162 -12.40 -9.38 14.63
N VAL A 163 -12.27 -8.88 15.86
CA VAL A 163 -11.83 -9.64 17.03
C VAL A 163 -12.90 -9.49 18.11
N ASP A 164 -13.37 -10.60 18.66
CA ASP A 164 -14.44 -10.65 19.68
C ASP A 164 -15.69 -9.84 19.25
N GLY A 165 -16.06 -9.94 17.97
CA GLY A 165 -17.21 -9.25 17.38
C GLY A 165 -17.01 -7.76 17.08
N GLN A 166 -15.84 -7.19 17.38
CA GLN A 166 -15.51 -5.79 17.07
C GLN A 166 -14.61 -5.71 15.83
N VAL A 167 -15.01 -4.91 14.84
CA VAL A 167 -14.15 -4.66 13.68
C VAL A 167 -12.93 -3.89 14.13
N VAL A 168 -11.75 -4.45 13.89
CA VAL A 168 -10.48 -3.84 14.31
C VAL A 168 -9.70 -3.24 13.15
N GLN A 169 -9.85 -3.82 11.96
CA GLN A 169 -9.12 -3.38 10.77
C GLN A 169 -9.95 -3.65 9.52
N THR A 170 -9.89 -2.73 8.55
CA THR A 170 -10.47 -2.95 7.22
C THR A 170 -9.45 -2.58 6.16
N ILE A 171 -9.21 -3.50 5.23
CA ILE A 171 -8.37 -3.27 4.06
C ILE A 171 -9.28 -2.90 2.89
N ASN A 172 -8.90 -1.83 2.20
CA ASN A 172 -9.57 -1.30 1.03
C ASN A 172 -11.01 -0.83 1.29
N SER A 173 -11.28 -0.30 2.49
CA SER A 173 -12.61 0.19 2.88
C SER A 173 -13.05 1.36 2.00
N LYS A 174 -12.09 2.20 1.62
CA LYS A 174 -12.31 3.37 0.79
C LYS A 174 -12.27 3.07 -0.69
N LYS A 175 -11.88 1.87 -1.13
CA LYS A 175 -11.64 1.55 -2.55
C LYS A 175 -10.40 2.27 -3.13
N HIS A 176 -9.31 2.38 -2.39
CA HIS A 176 -8.06 2.92 -2.93
C HIS A 176 -7.13 1.86 -3.54
N LEU A 177 -7.49 0.57 -3.42
CA LEU A 177 -6.80 -0.50 -4.13
C LEU A 177 -6.65 -0.11 -5.60
N VAL A 178 -5.42 -0.17 -6.08
CA VAL A 178 -5.09 -0.02 -7.50
C VAL A 178 -3.80 -0.75 -7.81
N ILE A 179 -3.79 -1.43 -8.95
CA ILE A 179 -2.60 -2.07 -9.51
C ILE A 179 -2.51 -1.62 -10.96
N GLU A 180 -1.54 -0.76 -11.27
CA GLU A 180 -1.29 -0.31 -12.65
C GLU A 180 -0.87 -1.52 -13.49
N GLY A 181 -1.64 -1.87 -14.52
CA GLY A 181 -1.50 -3.12 -15.27
C GLY A 181 -0.23 -3.19 -16.12
N THR A 182 0.16 -4.38 -16.56
CA THR A 182 1.34 -4.56 -17.43
C THR A 182 1.11 -3.96 -18.81
N ARG A 183 2.14 -3.29 -19.34
CA ARG A 183 2.17 -2.70 -20.69
C ARG A 183 2.97 -3.63 -21.58
N TYR A 184 2.44 -3.91 -22.78
CA TYR A 184 3.08 -4.83 -23.71
C TYR A 184 4.16 -4.15 -24.56
N GLU A 185 4.03 -2.83 -24.77
CA GLU A 185 4.95 -2.05 -25.59
C GLU A 185 5.38 -0.76 -24.86
N TYR A 186 6.59 -0.29 -25.17
CA TYR A 186 7.07 1.00 -24.66
C TYR A 186 6.19 2.13 -25.20
N ASN A 187 5.82 3.07 -24.34
CA ASN A 187 4.81 4.12 -24.59
C ASN A 187 3.36 3.64 -24.76
N ASP A 188 3.05 2.36 -24.47
CA ASP A 188 1.66 1.94 -24.31
C ASP A 188 0.99 2.77 -23.21
N LYS A 189 -0.20 3.28 -23.54
CA LYS A 189 -0.96 4.19 -22.68
C LYS A 189 -1.84 3.42 -21.69
N CYS A 190 -2.51 2.37 -22.16
CA CYS A 190 -3.54 1.67 -21.40
C CYS A 190 -3.30 0.17 -21.49
N PRO A 191 -3.23 -0.55 -20.35
CA PRO A 191 -3.19 -2.01 -20.40
C PRO A 191 -4.52 -2.56 -20.96
N PHE A 192 -4.48 -3.79 -21.48
CA PHE A 192 -5.66 -4.54 -21.93
C PHE A 192 -6.48 -3.87 -23.06
N ASN A 193 -5.87 -3.03 -23.89
CA ASN A 193 -6.52 -2.27 -24.97
C ASN A 193 -7.70 -1.41 -24.50
N LEU A 194 -7.71 -1.00 -23.24
CA LEU A 194 -8.75 -0.10 -22.72
C LEU A 194 -8.63 1.28 -23.37
N PRO A 195 -9.72 1.90 -23.87
CA PRO A 195 -9.66 3.24 -24.41
C PRO A 195 -9.37 4.25 -23.28
N PRO A 196 -8.51 5.26 -23.49
CA PRO A 196 -8.38 6.36 -22.54
C PRO A 196 -9.68 7.16 -22.53
N SER A 197 -10.39 7.19 -21.40
CA SER A 197 -11.70 7.83 -21.32
C SER A 197 -11.93 8.45 -19.94
N TYR A 198 -12.46 9.67 -19.93
CA TYR A 198 -12.95 10.33 -18.72
C TYR A 198 -14.30 9.77 -18.22
N ASP A 199 -14.99 8.98 -19.06
CA ASP A 199 -16.31 8.40 -18.79
C ASP A 199 -16.26 6.89 -18.44
N ALA A 200 -15.07 6.30 -18.26
CA ALA A 200 -14.93 4.87 -17.98
C ALA A 200 -15.17 4.52 -16.50
N LYS A 201 -15.95 3.46 -16.25
CA LYS A 201 -16.24 2.88 -14.91
C LYS A 201 -15.07 2.11 -14.27
N TYR A 202 -13.92 2.04 -14.92
CA TYR A 202 -12.63 1.71 -14.32
C TYR A 202 -11.50 2.18 -15.24
N ILE A 203 -10.44 2.66 -14.60
CA ILE A 203 -9.37 3.45 -15.19
C ILE A 203 -8.05 3.02 -14.53
N ASP A 204 -7.05 2.66 -15.33
CA ASP A 204 -5.67 2.60 -14.85
C ASP A 204 -5.18 4.04 -14.59
N PRO A 205 -4.63 4.38 -13.42
CA PRO A 205 -4.21 5.75 -13.09
C PRO A 205 -3.17 6.35 -14.01
N ALA A 206 -2.42 5.56 -14.78
CA ALA A 206 -1.49 6.09 -15.76
C ALA A 206 -2.16 6.46 -17.08
N CYS A 207 -3.37 5.98 -17.32
CA CYS A 207 -4.05 6.11 -18.60
C CYS A 207 -5.24 7.06 -18.55
N SER A 208 -5.97 7.12 -17.43
CA SER A 208 -7.05 8.07 -17.21
C SER A 208 -7.14 8.45 -15.71
N PRO A 209 -7.95 9.46 -15.33
CA PRO A 209 -8.46 10.52 -16.20
C PRO A 209 -7.33 11.46 -16.61
N GLY A 210 -6.92 11.36 -17.88
CA GLY A 210 -5.89 12.22 -18.47
C GLY A 210 -4.52 11.58 -18.66
N THR A 211 -3.60 12.39 -19.14
CA THR A 211 -2.22 12.00 -19.42
C THR A 211 -1.33 12.37 -18.26
N HIS A 212 -0.61 11.38 -17.73
CA HIS A 212 0.32 11.60 -16.64
C HIS A 212 1.76 11.55 -17.15
N GLU A 213 2.47 12.68 -17.06
CA GLU A 213 3.89 12.75 -17.39
C GLU A 213 4.73 11.88 -16.44
N GLY A 214 5.83 11.32 -16.96
CA GLY A 214 6.71 10.43 -16.19
C GLY A 214 6.18 9.01 -15.98
N SER A 215 5.11 8.62 -16.68
CA SER A 215 4.62 7.23 -16.77
C SER A 215 5.65 6.28 -17.40
N TRP A 216 6.46 6.80 -18.33
CA TRP A 216 7.61 6.11 -18.93
C TRP A 216 8.89 6.84 -18.48
N ALA A 217 9.64 7.43 -19.42
CA ALA A 217 10.80 8.23 -19.05
C ALA A 217 10.42 9.38 -18.08
N GLU A 218 11.15 9.48 -16.97
CA GLU A 218 11.01 10.54 -15.97
C GLU A 218 12.39 11.09 -15.63
N GLU A 219 12.52 12.41 -15.65
CA GLU A 219 13.77 13.10 -15.32
C GLU A 219 13.69 13.73 -13.93
N TYR A 220 14.80 13.67 -13.19
CA TYR A 220 15.01 14.46 -12.00
C TYR A 220 16.48 14.77 -11.80
N GLU A 221 16.80 16.06 -11.61
CA GLU A 221 18.18 16.49 -11.31
C GLU A 221 19.19 16.02 -12.37
N GLY A 222 18.81 16.08 -13.65
CA GLY A 222 19.63 15.65 -14.77
C GLY A 222 19.81 14.12 -14.90
N LYS A 223 19.10 13.33 -14.10
CA LYS A 223 19.05 11.87 -14.21
C LYS A 223 17.72 11.44 -14.82
N THR A 224 17.79 10.63 -15.86
CA THR A 224 16.61 10.05 -16.52
C THR A 224 16.46 8.59 -16.11
N ASP A 225 15.33 8.25 -15.51
CA ASP A 225 14.87 6.86 -15.43
C ASP A 225 13.95 6.60 -16.61
N PHE A 226 14.36 5.69 -17.49
CA PHE A 226 13.61 5.33 -18.70
C PHE A 226 12.38 4.46 -18.44
N LYS A 227 12.23 3.85 -17.24
CA LYS A 227 11.14 2.91 -16.89
C LYS A 227 10.84 1.90 -18.00
N ALA A 228 11.70 0.88 -18.14
CA ALA A 228 11.58 -0.13 -19.20
C ALA A 228 10.19 -0.81 -19.26
N HIS A 229 9.49 -0.91 -18.14
CA HIS A 229 8.16 -1.52 -18.03
C HIS A 229 7.03 -0.52 -17.75
N GLY A 230 7.33 0.77 -17.84
CA GLY A 230 6.37 1.85 -17.67
C GLY A 230 5.78 1.92 -16.25
N PRO A 231 4.51 2.36 -16.14
CA PRO A 231 3.86 2.51 -14.84
C PRO A 231 3.69 1.16 -14.14
N SER A 232 3.74 1.13 -12.82
CA SER A 232 3.72 -0.12 -12.04
C SER A 232 3.25 0.08 -10.60
N LEU A 233 2.59 1.20 -10.31
CA LEU A 233 2.03 1.54 -9.00
C LEU A 233 1.17 0.38 -8.46
N VAL A 234 1.34 0.11 -7.17
CA VAL A 234 0.39 -0.61 -6.33
C VAL A 234 0.00 0.32 -5.20
N GLY A 235 -1.29 0.55 -5.01
CA GLY A 235 -1.80 1.33 -3.89
C GLY A 235 -2.98 0.64 -3.23
N ILE A 236 -3.19 0.91 -1.94
CA ILE A 236 -4.32 0.38 -1.15
C ILE A 236 -4.52 1.24 0.10
N ASP A 237 -5.74 1.29 0.63
CA ASP A 237 -6.03 1.85 1.96
C ASP A 237 -6.17 0.77 3.04
N VAL A 238 -5.80 1.12 4.27
CA VAL A 238 -6.02 0.33 5.47
C VAL A 238 -6.57 1.23 6.55
N THR A 239 -7.72 0.87 7.09
CA THR A 239 -8.42 1.57 8.16
C THR A 239 -8.21 0.82 9.48
N PHE A 240 -7.85 1.55 10.54
CA PHE A 240 -7.76 1.02 11.90
C PHE A 240 -8.93 1.53 12.75
N SER A 241 -9.93 0.68 12.99
CA SER A 241 -11.11 1.06 13.75
C SER A 241 -10.77 1.47 15.17
N GLU A 242 -11.37 2.56 15.66
CA GLU A 242 -11.28 3.04 17.05
C GLU A 242 -9.85 3.16 17.63
N ALA A 243 -8.85 3.33 16.77
CA ALA A 243 -7.48 3.60 17.20
C ALA A 243 -7.32 5.03 17.73
N GLU A 244 -6.68 5.20 18.89
CA GLU A 244 -6.40 6.50 19.52
C GLU A 244 -5.00 7.02 19.17
N ALA A 245 -4.11 6.11 18.82
CA ALA A 245 -2.74 6.41 18.46
C ALA A 245 -2.20 5.35 17.52
N ALA A 246 -1.20 5.75 16.72
CA ALA A 246 -0.35 4.80 16.03
C ALA A 246 1.13 5.16 16.16
N TYR A 247 1.93 4.12 15.96
CA TYR A 247 3.37 4.08 16.14
C TYR A 247 4.00 3.24 15.02
N GLY A 248 5.33 3.20 14.96
CA GLY A 248 6.06 2.47 13.92
C GLY A 248 6.48 3.40 12.79
N LEU A 249 6.47 2.91 11.54
CA LEU A 249 6.87 3.64 10.33
C LEU A 249 8.29 4.25 10.45
N GLN A 250 9.23 3.43 10.95
CA GLN A 250 10.54 3.92 11.40
C GLN A 250 11.43 4.33 10.22
N GLY A 251 12.35 5.24 10.50
CA GLY A 251 13.17 5.89 9.48
C GLY A 251 12.70 7.31 9.17
N ARG A 252 12.58 8.16 10.20
CA ARG A 252 12.16 9.57 10.08
C ARG A 252 12.84 10.45 11.13
N GLY A 253 12.95 11.75 10.86
CA GLY A 253 13.56 12.74 11.75
C GLY A 253 12.56 13.32 12.75
N THR A 254 12.33 12.66 13.89
CA THR A 254 11.37 13.14 14.91
C THR A 254 11.82 12.77 16.33
N THR A 255 11.41 13.56 17.32
CA THR A 255 11.52 13.20 18.74
C THR A 255 10.27 12.46 19.27
N SER A 256 9.25 12.23 18.44
CA SER A 256 8.01 11.54 18.84
C SER A 256 7.88 10.16 18.19
N SER A 257 7.65 9.13 19.00
CA SER A 257 7.29 7.80 18.50
C SER A 257 5.86 7.75 17.96
N LYS A 258 4.94 8.57 18.49
CA LYS A 258 3.55 8.66 18.02
C LYS A 258 3.54 9.31 16.64
N LEU A 259 2.83 8.67 15.70
CA LEU A 259 2.62 9.21 14.35
C LEU A 259 1.81 10.51 14.42
N LYS A 260 2.26 11.50 13.66
CA LYS A 260 1.52 12.75 13.50
C LYS A 260 0.24 12.48 12.69
N ILE A 261 -0.83 13.06 13.20
CA ILE A 261 -2.19 13.01 12.67
C ILE A 261 -2.34 14.13 11.64
N GLY A 262 -2.81 13.78 10.43
CA GLY A 262 -3.21 14.71 9.39
C GLY A 262 -2.09 15.16 8.44
N GLY A 263 -2.52 15.56 7.25
CA GLY A 263 -1.69 16.24 6.26
C GLY A 263 -1.66 15.53 4.91
N THR A 264 -2.33 16.11 3.92
CA THR A 264 -2.22 15.73 2.50
C THR A 264 -1.18 16.59 1.78
N SER A 265 -0.37 17.36 2.50
CA SER A 265 0.69 18.14 1.88
C SER A 265 1.85 17.24 1.49
N ASP A 266 2.58 17.58 0.45
CA ASP A 266 3.77 16.84 0.05
C ASP A 266 4.87 16.75 1.12
N LEU A 267 4.84 17.67 2.09
CA LEU A 267 5.82 17.73 3.18
C LEU A 267 5.40 16.90 4.40
N SER A 268 4.14 16.46 4.47
CA SER A 268 3.58 15.70 5.59
C SER A 268 3.50 14.19 5.33
N LEU A 269 3.80 13.75 4.11
CA LEU A 269 3.77 12.33 3.75
C LEU A 269 4.95 11.58 4.36
N TYR A 270 4.72 10.35 4.80
CA TYR A 270 5.78 9.46 5.26
C TYR A 270 6.42 8.81 4.04
N ARG A 271 7.70 9.04 3.82
CA ARG A 271 8.42 8.53 2.65
C ARG A 271 9.42 7.46 3.05
N PHE A 272 9.34 6.32 2.38
CA PHE A 272 10.22 5.19 2.61
C PHE A 272 11.08 4.98 1.38
N PHE A 273 12.31 5.47 1.47
CA PHE A 273 13.29 5.32 0.43
C PHE A 273 14.64 5.53 1.09
N ASN A 274 15.49 4.51 1.16
CA ASN A 274 16.74 4.64 1.88
C ASN A 274 17.62 5.69 1.17
N LEU A 275 17.84 6.82 1.83
CA LEU A 275 18.57 7.97 1.31
C LEU A 275 19.66 8.39 2.28
N ASP A 276 20.80 8.78 1.71
CA ASP A 276 21.82 9.51 2.45
C ASP A 276 21.37 10.98 2.61
N TYR A 277 20.70 11.26 3.74
CA TYR A 277 20.22 12.58 4.09
C TYR A 277 21.09 13.20 5.20
N ALA A 278 22.21 13.81 4.79
CA ALA A 278 23.00 14.66 5.66
C ALA A 278 22.20 15.86 6.21
N GLY A 279 22.21 16.03 7.53
CA GLY A 279 21.55 17.16 8.20
C GLY A 279 20.02 17.15 8.13
N TYR A 280 19.39 15.97 8.24
CA TYR A 280 17.93 15.86 8.20
C TYR A 280 17.24 16.65 9.34
N PRO A 281 16.10 17.29 9.06
CA PRO A 281 15.35 18.06 10.04
C PRO A 281 14.74 17.11 11.06
N VAL A 282 14.72 17.56 12.31
CA VAL A 282 14.03 16.88 13.41
C VAL A 282 12.79 17.71 13.76
N ASP A 283 11.61 17.09 13.66
CA ASP A 283 10.30 17.69 13.93
C ASP A 283 9.90 18.94 13.13
N GLY A 284 10.70 19.33 12.13
CA GLY A 284 10.40 20.41 11.19
C GLY A 284 9.74 19.92 9.89
N ASP A 285 9.74 20.79 8.88
CA ASP A 285 9.27 20.44 7.53
C ASP A 285 10.08 19.27 6.96
N ARG A 286 9.40 18.32 6.30
CA ARG A 286 10.01 17.10 5.76
C ARG A 286 10.63 16.17 6.81
N ALA A 287 10.29 16.32 8.10
CA ALA A 287 10.65 15.38 9.15
C ALA A 287 10.17 13.94 8.86
N GLN A 288 9.07 13.80 8.09
CA GLN A 288 8.51 12.53 7.63
C GLN A 288 9.18 12.00 6.35
N GLY A 289 10.16 12.73 5.82
CA GLY A 289 10.89 12.34 4.63
C GLY A 289 11.82 11.15 4.85
N ALA A 290 12.16 10.52 3.74
CA ALA A 290 13.08 9.41 3.64
C ALA A 290 14.48 9.75 4.21
N ILE A 291 14.98 8.90 5.09
CA ILE A 291 16.37 8.91 5.60
C ILE A 291 17.02 7.54 5.35
N TYR A 292 17.96 7.11 6.19
CA TYR A 292 18.86 5.97 5.92
C TYR A 292 18.21 4.58 5.92
N GLY A 293 17.00 4.43 6.48
CA GLY A 293 16.35 3.14 6.65
C GLY A 293 14.84 3.26 6.58
N ALA A 294 14.18 2.15 6.26
CA ALA A 294 12.74 2.04 6.10
C ALA A 294 12.23 0.79 6.81
N ILE A 295 11.38 0.95 7.82
CA ILE A 295 10.65 -0.16 8.46
C ILE A 295 9.16 0.14 8.37
N PRO A 296 8.45 -0.47 7.41
CA PRO A 296 7.07 -0.11 7.07
C PRO A 296 6.00 -0.78 7.96
N THR A 297 6.35 -1.11 9.20
CA THR A 297 5.42 -1.66 10.18
C THR A 297 4.66 -0.54 10.89
N LEU A 298 3.34 -0.61 10.96
CA LEU A 298 2.52 0.27 11.78
C LEU A 298 1.85 -0.53 12.90
N THR A 299 1.81 0.06 14.08
CA THR A 299 1.03 -0.43 15.21
C THR A 299 -0.04 0.60 15.57
N ALA A 300 -1.30 0.17 15.56
CA ALA A 300 -2.42 1.00 16.00
C ALA A 300 -2.88 0.54 17.39
N VAL A 301 -3.05 1.50 18.30
CA VAL A 301 -3.50 1.25 19.67
C VAL A 301 -4.97 1.64 19.78
N GLN A 302 -5.81 0.65 20.04
CA GLN A 302 -7.25 0.79 20.19
C GLN A 302 -7.66 0.99 21.65
N VAL A 303 -8.76 1.72 21.84
CA VAL A 303 -9.40 1.84 23.15
C VAL A 303 -10.33 0.66 23.34
N CYS A 304 -9.95 -0.33 24.15
CA CYS A 304 -10.82 -1.45 24.46
C CYS A 304 -11.95 -0.99 25.40
N ARG A 305 -13.18 -0.88 24.89
CA ARG A 305 -14.36 -0.41 25.65
C ARG A 305 -15.19 -1.53 26.29
N THR A 306 -14.87 -2.79 26.03
CA THR A 306 -15.54 -3.99 26.58
C THR A 306 -14.61 -4.80 27.47
N LYS A 307 -15.15 -5.50 28.47
CA LYS A 307 -14.36 -6.44 29.30
C LYS A 307 -13.85 -7.59 28.41
N PRO A 308 -12.56 -7.94 28.47
CA PRO A 308 -11.99 -8.97 27.60
C PRO A 308 -12.52 -10.36 27.96
N SER A 309 -12.92 -11.13 26.95
CA SER A 309 -12.84 -12.59 26.97
C SER A 309 -11.37 -13.00 26.90
N SER A 310 -11.05 -14.19 27.40
CA SER A 310 -9.72 -14.64 27.84
C SER A 310 -8.66 -14.89 26.75
N LEU A 311 -8.71 -14.25 25.58
CA LEU A 311 -7.60 -14.22 24.62
C LEU A 311 -6.92 -12.84 24.58
N GLY A 312 -5.59 -12.87 24.46
CA GLY A 312 -4.70 -11.78 24.82
C GLY A 312 -4.93 -10.45 24.09
N GLN A 313 -5.00 -9.39 24.90
CA GLN A 313 -4.90 -8.01 24.44
C GLN A 313 -3.46 -7.73 23.99
N GLY A 314 -3.20 -7.91 22.71
CA GLY A 314 -1.98 -7.47 22.04
C GLY A 314 -2.26 -6.24 21.17
N PRO A 315 -1.28 -5.34 20.98
CA PRO A 315 -1.36 -4.34 19.92
C PRO A 315 -1.61 -5.02 18.56
N LEU A 316 -2.43 -4.40 17.71
CA LEU A 316 -2.63 -4.87 16.34
C LEU A 316 -1.50 -4.35 15.47
N TYR A 317 -0.92 -5.26 14.68
CA TYR A 317 0.15 -4.96 13.75
C TYR A 317 -0.39 -5.01 12.33
N ALA A 318 -0.08 -3.97 11.56
CA ALA A 318 -0.10 -4.05 10.11
C ALA A 318 1.34 -3.98 9.64
N ASP A 319 1.82 -5.04 9.04
CA ASP A 319 3.05 -5.02 8.26
C ASP A 319 2.67 -4.97 6.78
N VAL A 320 3.26 -4.02 6.07
CA VAL A 320 3.08 -3.87 4.63
C VAL A 320 4.47 -3.84 4.02
N GLY A 321 4.71 -4.67 3.00
CA GLY A 321 6.01 -4.70 2.31
C GLY A 321 6.48 -3.30 1.88
N PRO A 322 7.79 -3.10 1.67
CA PRO A 322 8.44 -1.79 1.60
C PRO A 322 7.72 -0.86 0.63
N PRO A 323 6.94 0.11 1.15
CA PRO A 323 6.30 1.10 0.32
C PRO A 323 7.34 2.11 -0.10
N LEU A 324 7.10 2.82 -1.21
CA LEU A 324 7.96 3.94 -1.60
C LEU A 324 7.41 5.26 -1.03
N PHE A 325 6.08 5.35 -0.86
CA PHE A 325 5.36 6.43 -0.18
C PHE A 325 4.19 5.88 0.65
N LEU A 326 4.02 6.43 1.85
CA LEU A 326 2.80 6.30 2.63
C LEU A 326 2.13 7.66 2.74
N GLU A 327 0.92 7.75 2.18
CA GLU A 327 0.04 8.89 2.44
C GLU A 327 -0.90 8.51 3.59
N GLY A 328 -0.52 8.85 4.82
CA GLY A 328 -1.39 8.63 5.97
C GLY A 328 -2.25 9.86 6.24
N ASN A 329 -3.57 9.77 6.03
CA ASN A 329 -4.49 10.68 6.70
C ASN A 329 -5.00 10.02 7.98
N TRP A 330 -4.18 10.06 9.02
CA TRP A 330 -4.73 9.98 10.37
C TRP A 330 -5.55 11.24 10.57
N SER A 331 -6.84 11.25 10.26
CA SER A 331 -7.79 12.21 10.82
C SER A 331 -8.83 11.41 11.60
N HIS A 332 -9.97 11.98 11.96
CA HIS A 332 -11.03 11.32 12.74
C HIS A 332 -11.49 9.92 12.24
N THR A 333 -10.99 9.46 11.10
CA THR A 333 -11.27 8.18 10.44
C THR A 333 -10.16 7.11 10.51
N ASN A 334 -8.96 7.39 11.08
CA ASN A 334 -7.88 6.40 11.32
C ASN A 334 -7.41 5.59 10.09
N ASP A 335 -7.17 6.23 8.95
CA ASP A 335 -6.80 5.56 7.70
C ASP A 335 -5.34 5.77 7.30
N LEU A 336 -4.74 4.73 6.73
CA LEU A 336 -3.42 4.75 6.11
C LEU A 336 -3.51 4.39 4.64
N LEU A 337 -2.92 5.21 3.77
CA LEU A 337 -2.80 4.92 2.33
C LEU A 337 -1.38 4.49 2.02
N PHE A 338 -1.29 3.43 1.23
CA PHE A 338 -0.05 2.85 0.78
C PHE A 338 0.10 3.08 -0.71
N ALA A 339 1.29 3.45 -1.16
CA ALA A 339 1.65 3.53 -2.57
C ALA A 339 3.08 3.06 -2.80
N VAL A 340 3.25 2.10 -3.69
CA VAL A 340 4.56 1.57 -4.09
C VAL A 340 4.66 1.68 -5.60
N GLY A 341 5.75 2.26 -6.10
CA GLY A 341 6.01 2.36 -7.54
C GLY A 341 7.50 2.25 -7.81
N GLN A 342 7.86 2.15 -9.10
CA GLN A 342 9.28 2.11 -9.49
C GLN A 342 10.02 3.39 -9.07
N PRO A 343 11.11 3.28 -8.29
CA PRO A 343 11.97 4.40 -7.95
C PRO A 343 12.84 4.83 -9.15
N VAL A 344 13.30 6.09 -9.11
CA VAL A 344 14.34 6.65 -9.99
C VAL A 344 15.68 6.68 -9.29
#